data_AF-A0A7C6KUB5-F1
#
_entry.id   AF-A0A7C6KUB5-F1
#
_cell.length_a   1.000
_cell.length_b   1.000
_cell.length_c   1.000
_cell.angle_alpha   90.00
_cell.angle_beta   90.00
_cell.angle_gamma   90.00
#
_symmetry.space_group_name_H-M   'P 1'
#
loop_
_entity.id
_entity.type
_entity.pdbx_description
1 polymer ?
#
loop_
_entity_poly.entity_id
_entity_poly.type
_entity_poly.pdbx_seq_one_letter_code
_entity_poly.pdbx_strand_id
1 'polypeptide(L)' 'MHQWTSFPQLERKLRSYNYKPFYNPLDEEAITSELCPACHLNLKYIGYKSPHRYRAFMYCGNCRYWEEY' A
#
# COMPACT_ATOMS: atom_id res chain seq x y z
N MET A 1 8.18 -11.45 14.56
CA MET A 1 6.89 -10.74 14.52
C MET A 1 7.11 -9.44 13.76
N HIS A 2 6.62 -9.34 12.52
CA HIS A 2 6.69 -8.08 11.77
C HIS A 2 5.79 -7.05 12.47
N GLN A 3 6.36 -5.91 12.87
CA GLN A 3 5.60 -4.79 13.43
C GLN A 3 4.81 -4.14 12.30
N TRP A 4 3.53 -4.49 12.19
CA TRP A 4 2.62 -3.81 11.27
C TRP A 4 2.38 -2.39 11.81
N THR A 5 3.04 -1.38 11.24
CA THR A 5 2.59 0.02 11.43
C THR A 5 1.12 0.11 11.01
N SER A 6 0.27 0.83 11.74
CA SER A 6 -1.10 1.00 11.25
C SER A 6 -1.09 1.90 10.01
N PHE A 7 -1.96 1.67 9.03
CA PHE A 7 -2.06 2.50 7.82
C PHE A 7 -2.13 4.02 8.12
N PRO A 8 -2.84 4.50 9.17
CA PRO A 8 -2.81 5.91 9.56
C PRO A 8 -1.43 6.44 9.99
N GLN A 9 -0.59 5.60 10.60
CA GLN A 9 0.79 5.99 10.98
C GLN A 9 1.70 6.06 9.75
N LEU A 10 1.57 5.10 8.82
CA LEU A 10 2.26 5.13 7.54
C LEU A 10 1.89 6.38 6.74
N GLU A 11 0.59 6.67 6.60
CA GLU A 11 0.13 7.82 5.83
C GLU A 11 0.65 9.13 6.42
N ARG A 12 0.62 9.28 7.75
CA ARG A 12 1.24 10.43 8.43
C ARG A 12 2.74 10.55 8.13
N LYS A 13 3.47 9.43 8.16
CA LYS A 13 4.90 9.38 7.85
C LYS A 13 5.16 9.76 6.38
N LEU A 14 4.41 9.21 5.44
CA LEU A 14 4.51 9.54 4.01
C LEU A 14 4.25 11.02 3.76
N ARG A 15 3.20 11.58 4.37
CA ARG A 15 2.90 13.03 4.30
C ARG A 15 4.06 13.87 4.83
N SER A 16 4.68 13.47 5.95
CA SER A 16 5.86 14.19 6.50
C SER A 16 7.07 14.17 5.57
N TYR A 17 7.18 13.17 4.68
CA TYR A 17 8.21 13.07 3.65
C TYR A 17 7.79 13.64 2.29
N ASN A 18 6.73 14.46 2.23
CA ASN A 18 6.22 15.06 0.99
C ASN A 18 5.75 14.07 -0.08
N TYR A 19 5.37 12.86 0.31
CA TYR A 19 4.67 11.95 -0.60
C TYR A 19 3.22 12.39 -0.76
N LYS A 20 2.74 12.41 -2.00
CA LYS A 20 1.35 12.70 -2.38
C LYS A 20 0.71 11.45 -2.97
N PRO A 21 -0.62 11.28 -2.83
CA PRO A 21 -1.33 10.20 -3.50
C PRO A 21 -1.01 10.20 -5.00
N PHE A 22 -0.70 9.02 -5.54
CA PHE A 22 -0.38 8.86 -6.95
C PHE A 22 -0.88 7.53 -7.46
N TYR A 23 -1.54 7.56 -8.61
CA TYR A 23 -2.08 6.39 -9.26
C TYR A 23 -1.12 5.90 -10.35
N ASN A 24 -0.71 4.62 -10.27
CA ASN A 24 0.08 3.94 -11.27
C ASN A 24 -0.70 2.69 -11.75
N PRO A 25 -1.15 2.64 -13.01
CA PRO A 25 -1.99 1.54 -13.49
C PRO A 25 -1.27 0.19 -13.49
N LEU A 26 0.06 0.17 -13.71
CA LEU A 26 0.84 -1.08 -13.73
C LEU A 26 0.87 -1.75 -12.36
N ASP A 27 1.09 -0.96 -11.30
CA ASP A 27 1.12 -1.48 -9.93
C ASP A 27 -0.29 -1.79 -9.41
N GLU A 28 -1.31 -1.06 -9.87
CA GLU A 28 -2.70 -1.40 -9.54
C GLU A 28 -3.08 -2.77 -10.09
N GLU A 29 -2.83 -3.02 -11.38
CA GLU A 29 -3.17 -4.29 -12.02
C GLU A 29 -2.44 -5.46 -11.35
N ALA A 30 -1.14 -5.30 -11.08
CA ALA A 30 -0.36 -6.31 -10.39
C ALA A 30 -0.90 -6.60 -8.97
N ILE A 31 -1.05 -5.57 -8.13
CA ILE A 31 -1.51 -5.76 -6.74
C ILE A 31 -2.94 -6.30 -6.68
N THR A 32 -3.85 -5.81 -7.51
CA THR A 32 -5.26 -6.25 -7.46
C THR A 32 -5.47 -7.66 -8.02
N SER A 33 -4.53 -8.15 -8.84
CA SER A 33 -4.49 -9.55 -9.27
C SER A 33 -4.01 -10.51 -8.19
N GLU A 34 -3.35 -10.01 -7.14
CA GLU A 34 -2.87 -10.83 -6.02
C GLU A 34 -3.93 -11.03 -4.92
N LEU A 35 -3.84 -12.19 -4.28
CA LEU A 35 -4.67 -12.54 -3.13
C LEU A 35 -3.93 -12.26 -1.83
N CYS A 36 -4.66 -11.75 -0.84
CA CYS A 36 -4.13 -11.53 0.49
C CYS A 36 -3.61 -12.84 1.10
N PRO A 37 -2.35 -12.91 1.56
CA PRO A 37 -1.77 -14.14 2.10
C PRO A 37 -2.43 -14.59 3.41
N ALA A 38 -3.15 -13.70 4.10
CA ALA A 38 -3.82 -14.01 5.36
C ALA A 38 -5.25 -14.54 5.17
N CYS A 39 -6.02 -14.00 4.21
CA CYS A 39 -7.44 -14.32 4.07
C CYS A 39 -7.90 -14.66 2.64
N HIS A 40 -6.97 -14.76 1.67
CA HIS A 40 -7.21 -15.15 0.28
C HIS A 40 -8.29 -14.33 -0.45
N LEU A 41 -8.43 -13.04 -0.09
CA LEU A 41 -9.29 -12.08 -0.76
C LEU A 41 -8.45 -11.11 -1.57
N ASN A 42 -9.04 -10.50 -2.60
CA ASN A 42 -8.38 -9.52 -3.46
C ASN A 42 -7.78 -8.37 -2.64
N LEU A 43 -6.56 -8.01 -2.97
CA LEU A 43 -5.86 -6.86 -2.41
C LEU A 43 -6.32 -5.56 -3.09
N LYS A 44 -6.11 -4.45 -2.39
CA LYS A 44 -6.34 -3.09 -2.88
C LYS A 44 -4.99 -2.40 -3.03
N TYR A 45 -4.89 -1.58 -4.07
CA TYR A 45 -3.74 -0.76 -4.36
C TYR A 45 -3.82 0.61 -3.68
N ILE A 46 -2.69 1.07 -3.13
CA ILE A 46 -2.52 2.44 -2.64
C ILE A 46 -1.13 2.93 -3.02
N GLY A 47 -1.05 3.97 -3.86
CA GLY A 47 0.21 4.52 -4.32
C GLY A 47 0.50 5.93 -3.83
N TYR A 48 1.78 6.20 -3.64
CA TYR A 48 2.30 7.49 -3.23
C TYR A 48 3.56 7.88 -4.01
N LYS A 49 3.68 9.16 -4.36
CA LYS A 49 4.83 9.69 -5.07
C LYS A 49 5.36 10.97 -4.43
N SER A 50 6.67 11.03 -4.28
CA SER A 50 7.46 12.22 -4.00
C SER A 50 8.28 12.57 -5.25
N PRO A 51 8.90 13.76 -5.36
CA PRO A 51 9.61 14.18 -6.57
C PRO A 51 10.66 13.17 -7.10
N HIS A 52 11.29 12.39 -6.22
CA HIS A 52 12.35 11.45 -6.59
C HIS A 52 12.06 9.98 -6.26
N ARG A 53 10.92 9.68 -5.64
CA ARG A 53 10.61 8.33 -5.16
C ARG A 53 9.13 8.02 -5.29
N TYR A 54 8.83 6.81 -5.75
CA TYR A 54 7.50 6.22 -5.76
C TYR A 54 7.44 5.09 -4.74
N ARG A 55 6.26 4.86 -4.15
CA ARG A 55 5.96 3.75 -3.25
C ARG A 55 4.56 3.24 -3.52
N ALA A 56 4.42 1.93 -3.67
CA ALA A 56 3.14 1.24 -3.79
C ALA A 56 2.90 0.42 -2.51
N PHE A 57 1.64 0.28 -2.14
CA PHE A 57 1.24 -0.54 -1.01
C PHE A 57 0.06 -1.42 -1.41
N MET A 58 0.15 -2.69 -1.03
CA MET A 58 -0.95 -3.63 -1.06
C MET A 58 -1.71 -3.59 0.26
N TYR A 59 -3.04 -3.58 0.22
CA TYR A 59 -3.90 -3.50 1.41
C TYR A 59 -5.11 -4.44 1.31
N CYS A 60 -5.35 -5.25 2.34
CA CYS A 60 -6.56 -6.05 2.46
C CYS A 60 -7.57 -5.36 3.39
N GLY A 61 -8.75 -5.04 2.87
CA GLY A 61 -9.83 -4.43 3.66
C GLY A 61 -10.45 -5.34 4.73
N ASN A 62 -10.26 -6.66 4.63
CA ASN A 62 -10.90 -7.64 5.52
C ASN A 62 -10.04 -7.92 6.77
N CYS A 63 -8.84 -8.44 6.57
CA CYS A 63 -7.93 -8.79 7.67
C CYS A 63 -6.96 -7.66 8.06
N ARG A 64 -7.06 -6.50 7.37
CA ARG A 64 -6.16 -5.34 7.55
C ARG A 64 -4.68 -5.65 7.27
N TYR A 65 -4.39 -6.73 6.53
CA TYR A 65 -3.07 -7.01 5.97
C TYR A 65 -2.63 -5.85 5.08
N TRP A 66 -1.37 -5.47 5.14
CA TRP A 66 -0.79 -4.50 4.21
C TRP A 66 0.73 -4.61 4.15
N GLU A 67 1.31 -4.30 3.00
CA GLU A 67 2.75 -4.38 2.74
C GLU A 67 3.16 -3.38 1.65
N GLU A 68 4.44 -3.00 1.59
CA GLU A 68 5.01 -2.23 0.47
C GLU A 68 5.29 -3.22 -0.68
N TYR A 69 4.75 -2.93 -1.87
CA TYR A 69 4.93 -3.76 -3.07
C TYR A 69 6.26 -3.43 -3.77
#